data_AF-A0A958GGK4-F1
#
_entry.id   AF-A0A958GGK4-F1
#
_cell.length_a   1.000
_cell.length_b   1.000
_cell.length_c   1.000
_cell.angle_alpha   90.00
_cell.angle_beta   90.00
_cell.angle_gamma   90.00
#
_symmetry.space_group_name_H-M   'P 1'
#
loop_
_entity.id
_entity.type
_entity.pdbx_description
1 polymer ?
#
loop_
_entity_poly.entity_id
_entity_poly.type
_entity_poly.pdbx_seq_one_letter_code
_entity_poly.pdbx_strand_id
1 'polypeptide(L)'
;MSLELIKESLPEYAKDIKLNLSSAFMQQNLTPTQLWGTAVAVAASTRSAQLIEWVYSEAREKLDEVNFTAARGAAALMAMNNTYYRTLHLAEEESLLKTPSGLRMNFMKSHGVDSKDFELWSLAVSAINACGLCISSHRNKLLESGITDDQILSAIKIAATLNAVAAILVESNCH
;
A
#
# COMPACT_ATOMS: atom_id res chain seq x y z
N MET A 1 13.93 4.89 13.64
CA MET A 1 15.20 5.49 13.15
C MET A 1 15.46 5.05 11.70
N SER A 2 14.45 5.01 10.84
CA SER A 2 14.61 4.54 9.46
C SER A 2 13.84 5.35 8.43
N LEU A 3 12.82 6.15 8.81
CA LEU A 3 12.33 7.25 7.96
C LEU A 3 13.38 8.33 7.73
N GLU A 4 14.20 8.61 8.74
CA GLU A 4 15.28 9.59 8.61
C GLU A 4 16.37 9.09 7.66
N LEU A 5 16.70 7.78 7.73
CA LEU A 5 17.61 7.13 6.76
C LEU A 5 17.08 7.22 5.33
N ILE A 6 15.77 6.99 5.13
CA ILE A 6 15.14 7.21 3.82
C ILE A 6 15.38 8.65 3.36
N LYS A 7 15.08 9.64 4.20
CA LYS A 7 15.23 11.07 3.85
C LYS A 7 16.68 11.50 3.58
N GLU A 8 17.65 10.88 4.24
CA GLU A 8 19.08 11.13 4.04
C GLU A 8 19.61 10.47 2.77
N SER A 9 19.03 9.33 2.36
CA SER A 9 19.41 8.64 1.13
C SER A 9 18.91 9.29 -0.16
N LEU A 10 17.95 10.22 -0.07
CA LEU A 10 17.39 10.88 -1.25
C LEU A 10 18.34 11.96 -1.80
N PRO A 11 18.64 11.94 -3.12
CA PRO A 11 19.52 12.91 -3.76
C PRO A 11 18.87 14.29 -3.88
N GLU A 12 19.67 15.32 -4.16
CA GLU A 12 19.21 16.71 -4.28
C GLU A 12 18.10 16.90 -5.32
N TYR A 13 18.14 16.17 -6.44
CA TYR A 13 17.09 16.24 -7.46
C TYR A 13 15.73 15.71 -6.97
N ALA A 14 15.70 14.93 -5.89
CA ALA A 14 14.50 14.33 -5.30
C ALA A 14 13.99 15.10 -4.06
N LYS A 15 14.38 16.37 -3.91
CA LYS A 15 13.97 17.22 -2.77
C LYS A 15 12.46 17.26 -2.57
N ASP A 16 11.67 17.32 -3.64
CA ASP A 16 10.20 17.30 -3.53
C ASP A 16 9.68 15.99 -2.95
N ILE A 17 10.27 14.85 -3.30
CA ILE A 17 9.89 13.54 -2.74
C ILE A 17 10.21 13.49 -1.25
N LYS A 18 11.36 14.04 -0.82
CA LYS A 18 11.74 14.14 0.59
C LYS A 18 10.74 14.97 1.42
N LEU A 19 10.31 16.12 0.89
CA LEU A 19 9.34 16.99 1.55
C LEU A 19 7.96 16.34 1.62
N ASN A 20 7.51 15.73 0.52
CA ASN A 20 6.21 15.05 0.46
C ASN A 20 6.17 13.81 1.36
N LEU A 21 7.26 13.03 1.43
CA LEU A 21 7.38 11.91 2.37
C LEU A 21 7.23 12.40 3.81
N SER A 22 7.92 13.49 4.16
CA SER A 22 7.81 14.08 5.50
C SER A 22 6.37 14.53 5.80
N SER A 23 5.71 15.21 4.86
CA SER A 23 4.31 15.62 5.02
C SER A 23 3.36 14.43 5.14
N ALA A 24 3.54 13.38 4.33
CA ALA A 24 2.70 12.19 4.33
C ALA A 24 2.78 11.38 5.64
N PHE A 25 3.90 11.45 6.36
CA PHE A 25 4.09 10.77 7.64
C PHE A 25 3.77 11.65 8.86
N MET A 26 3.68 12.98 8.70
CA MET A 26 3.28 13.92 9.78
C MET A 26 1.79 14.26 9.80
N GLN A 27 1.04 13.85 8.77
CA GLN A 27 -0.41 14.05 8.70
C GLN A 27 -1.17 13.40 9.86
N GLN A 28 -2.35 13.95 10.16
CA GLN A 28 -3.18 13.56 11.32
C GLN A 28 -4.53 12.96 10.92
N ASN A 29 -4.75 12.67 9.62
CA ASN A 29 -6.01 12.12 9.13
C ASN A 29 -6.12 10.61 9.38
N LEU A 30 -4.97 9.91 9.43
CA LEU A 30 -4.89 8.47 9.69
C LEU A 30 -4.45 8.18 11.13
N THR A 31 -4.97 7.10 11.69
CA THR A 31 -4.42 6.56 12.95
C THR A 31 -2.99 6.03 12.73
N PRO A 32 -2.19 5.86 13.80
CA PRO A 32 -0.87 5.22 13.69
C PRO A 32 -0.92 3.85 13.02
N THR A 33 -1.92 3.02 13.35
CA THR A 33 -2.13 1.70 12.73
C THR A 33 -2.40 1.81 11.23
N GLN A 34 -3.27 2.74 10.82
CA GLN A 34 -3.59 2.97 9.42
C GLN A 34 -2.39 3.46 8.63
N LEU A 35 -1.66 4.44 9.17
CA LEU A 35 -0.48 5.02 8.53
C LEU A 35 0.64 3.98 8.37
N TRP A 36 1.03 3.31 9.45
CA TRP A 36 2.13 2.35 9.42
C TRP A 36 1.77 1.05 8.72
N GLY A 37 0.53 0.59 8.82
CA GLY A 37 0.05 -0.55 8.03
C GLY A 37 0.03 -0.23 6.53
N THR A 38 -0.36 0.99 6.15
CA THR A 38 -0.27 1.47 4.76
C THR A 38 1.18 1.47 4.29
N ALA A 39 2.10 2.02 5.10
CA ALA A 39 3.52 2.05 4.76
C ALA A 39 4.10 0.64 4.56
N VAL A 40 3.78 -0.31 5.45
CA VAL A 40 4.21 -1.72 5.35
C VAL A 40 3.69 -2.37 4.07
N ALA A 41 2.39 -2.24 3.79
CA ALA A 41 1.77 -2.85 2.62
C ALA A 41 2.34 -2.27 1.32
N VAL A 42 2.46 -0.94 1.25
CA VAL A 42 3.04 -0.25 0.09
C VAL A 42 4.49 -0.63 -0.11
N ALA A 43 5.34 -0.55 0.92
CA ALA A 43 6.76 -0.90 0.83
C ALA A 43 6.94 -2.30 0.25
N ALA A 44 6.17 -3.28 0.74
CA ALA A 44 6.20 -4.65 0.22
C ALA A 44 5.84 -4.74 -1.27
N SER A 45 4.91 -3.90 -1.75
CA SER A 45 4.51 -3.87 -3.16
C SER A 45 5.54 -3.23 -4.09
N THR A 46 6.43 -2.36 -3.57
CA THR A 46 7.45 -1.66 -4.38
C THR A 46 8.61 -2.54 -4.83
N ARG A 47 8.83 -3.69 -4.17
CA ARG A 47 9.96 -4.62 -4.41
C ARG A 47 11.35 -4.01 -4.20
N SER A 48 11.47 -2.81 -3.63
CA SER A 48 12.75 -2.25 -3.19
C SER A 48 13.15 -2.86 -1.85
N ALA A 49 14.14 -3.76 -1.85
CA ALA A 49 14.59 -4.46 -0.64
C ALA A 49 15.01 -3.49 0.47
N GLN A 50 15.74 -2.44 0.10
CA GLN A 50 16.19 -1.39 1.02
C GLN A 50 15.02 -0.62 1.63
N LEU A 51 14.03 -0.22 0.81
CA LEU A 51 12.84 0.46 1.33
C LEU A 51 12.04 -0.44 2.27
N ILE A 52 11.86 -1.71 1.89
CA ILE A 52 11.17 -2.71 2.70
C ILE A 52 11.84 -2.83 4.06
N GLU A 53 13.16 -2.99 4.10
CA GLU A 53 13.91 -3.11 5.34
C GLU A 53 13.71 -1.89 6.25
N TRP A 54 13.92 -0.69 5.70
CA TRP A 54 13.81 0.55 6.47
C TRP A 54 12.40 0.80 6.99
N VAL A 55 11.37 0.66 6.14
CA VAL A 55 9.98 0.82 6.58
C VAL A 55 9.61 -0.23 7.62
N TYR A 56 10.01 -1.49 7.41
CA TYR A 56 9.67 -2.58 8.34
C TYR A 56 10.35 -2.42 9.70
N SER A 57 11.57 -1.88 9.74
CA SER A 57 12.25 -1.60 10.99
C SER A 57 11.48 -0.59 11.84
N GLU A 58 10.97 0.50 11.27
CA GLU A 58 10.21 1.49 12.05
C GLU A 58 8.82 0.98 12.38
N ALA A 59 8.15 0.33 11.43
CA ALA A 59 6.78 -0.12 11.60
C ALA A 59 6.64 -1.14 12.75
N ARG A 60 7.66 -1.96 13.01
CA ARG A 60 7.67 -2.90 14.15
C ARG A 60 7.66 -2.22 15.52
N GLU A 61 8.06 -0.96 15.62
CA GLU A 61 7.94 -0.17 16.85
C GLU A 61 6.56 0.48 17.01
N LYS A 62 5.73 0.44 15.97
CA LYS A 62 4.47 1.20 15.86
C LYS A 62 3.24 0.31 15.69
N LEU A 63 3.43 -0.92 15.25
CA LEU A 63 2.40 -1.93 15.04
C LEU A 63 2.67 -3.14 15.92
N ASP A 64 1.61 -3.79 16.38
CA ASP A 64 1.72 -5.16 16.87
C ASP A 64 1.95 -6.15 15.71
N GLU A 65 2.33 -7.38 16.04
CA GLU A 65 2.63 -8.42 15.05
C GLU A 65 1.41 -8.81 14.19
N VAL A 66 0.19 -8.66 14.71
CA VAL A 66 -1.05 -9.00 13.98
C VAL A 66 -1.27 -7.98 12.86
N ASN A 67 -1.18 -6.69 13.18
CA ASN A 67 -1.30 -5.60 12.21
C ASN A 67 -0.16 -5.63 11.19
N PHE A 68 1.08 -5.85 11.64
CA PHE A 68 2.23 -5.97 10.75
C PHE A 68 2.07 -7.13 9.76
N THR A 69 1.63 -8.30 10.24
CA THR A 69 1.37 -9.48 9.40
C THR A 69 0.22 -9.26 8.43
N ALA A 70 -0.88 -8.65 8.89
CA ALA A 70 -2.04 -8.37 8.07
C ALA A 70 -1.73 -7.37 6.94
N ALA A 71 -0.95 -6.32 7.20
CA ALA A 71 -0.50 -5.38 6.18
C ALA A 71 0.36 -6.05 5.09
N ARG A 72 1.26 -6.95 5.48
CA ARG A 72 2.03 -7.78 4.53
C ARG A 72 1.13 -8.70 3.72
N GLY A 73 0.11 -9.29 4.36
CA GLY A 73 -0.88 -10.13 3.70
C GLY A 73 -1.76 -9.36 2.72
N ALA A 74 -2.10 -8.10 3.02
CA ALA A 74 -2.79 -7.21 2.07
C ALA A 74 -1.94 -7.02 0.80
N ALA A 75 -0.64 -6.72 0.95
CA ALA A 75 0.26 -6.60 -0.20
C ALA A 75 0.36 -7.89 -1.03
N ALA A 76 0.48 -9.05 -0.37
CA ALA A 76 0.57 -10.35 -1.04
C ALA A 76 -0.72 -10.68 -1.82
N LEU A 77 -1.89 -10.51 -1.20
CA LEU A 77 -3.16 -10.74 -1.88
C LEU A 77 -3.41 -9.75 -3.00
N MET A 78 -3.08 -8.47 -2.81
CA MET A 78 -3.26 -7.46 -3.84
C MET A 78 -2.32 -7.68 -5.03
N ALA A 79 -1.10 -8.20 -4.84
CA ALA A 79 -0.26 -8.59 -5.96
C ALA A 79 -0.94 -9.62 -6.89
N MET A 80 -1.60 -10.64 -6.29
CA MET A 80 -2.38 -11.63 -7.04
C MET A 80 -3.66 -11.02 -7.62
N ASN A 81 -4.49 -10.43 -6.78
CA ASN A 81 -5.81 -9.93 -7.14
C ASN A 81 -5.74 -8.80 -8.15
N ASN A 82 -4.85 -7.82 -7.94
CA ASN A 82 -4.71 -6.71 -8.87
C ASN A 82 -4.25 -7.19 -10.24
N THR A 83 -3.35 -8.18 -10.31
CA THR A 83 -2.95 -8.75 -11.60
C THR A 83 -4.12 -9.42 -12.30
N TYR A 84 -4.86 -10.27 -11.60
CA TYR A 84 -6.01 -10.99 -12.16
C TYR A 84 -7.12 -10.03 -12.61
N TYR A 85 -7.65 -9.23 -11.68
CA TYR A 85 -8.80 -8.37 -11.91
C TYR A 85 -8.51 -7.18 -12.83
N ARG A 86 -7.28 -6.64 -12.84
CA ARG A 86 -6.89 -5.63 -13.83
C ARG A 86 -6.90 -6.22 -15.23
N THR A 87 -6.34 -7.42 -15.41
CA THR A 87 -6.33 -8.09 -16.72
C THR A 87 -7.76 -8.33 -17.21
N LEU A 88 -8.66 -8.82 -16.35
CA LEU A 88 -10.06 -9.03 -16.74
C LEU A 88 -10.77 -7.73 -17.12
N HIS A 89 -10.56 -6.67 -16.34
CA HIS A 89 -11.15 -5.36 -16.61
C HIS A 89 -10.65 -4.76 -17.94
N LEU A 90 -9.37 -4.94 -18.27
CA LEU A 90 -8.77 -4.39 -19.49
C LEU A 90 -8.97 -5.28 -20.73
N ALA A 91 -9.34 -6.56 -20.56
CA ALA A 91 -9.58 -7.46 -21.67
C ALA A 91 -10.91 -7.18 -22.41
N GLU A 92 -11.81 -6.40 -21.80
CA GLU A 92 -13.14 -6.04 -22.34
C GLU A 92 -14.00 -7.27 -22.74
N GLU A 93 -13.67 -8.45 -22.20
CA GLU A 93 -14.35 -9.71 -22.49
C GLU A 93 -15.24 -10.12 -21.31
N GLU A 94 -16.55 -9.91 -21.46
CA GLU A 94 -17.53 -10.11 -20.39
C GLU A 94 -17.56 -11.57 -19.87
N SER A 95 -17.27 -12.54 -20.74
CA SER A 95 -17.25 -13.96 -20.34
C SER A 95 -16.16 -14.28 -19.31
N LEU A 96 -15.05 -13.54 -19.30
CA LEU A 96 -13.99 -13.72 -18.30
C LEU A 96 -14.44 -13.26 -16.91
N LEU A 97 -15.22 -12.17 -16.82
CA LEU A 97 -15.75 -11.67 -15.55
C LEU A 97 -16.85 -12.57 -14.96
N LYS A 98 -17.58 -13.29 -15.82
CA LYS A 98 -18.62 -14.27 -15.42
C LYS A 98 -18.03 -15.60 -14.95
N THR A 99 -16.78 -15.87 -15.26
CA THR A 99 -16.12 -17.12 -14.90
C THR A 99 -15.58 -17.07 -13.46
N PRO A 100 -15.88 -18.04 -12.59
CA PRO A 100 -15.30 -18.10 -11.25
C PRO A 100 -13.77 -18.11 -11.32
N SER A 101 -13.12 -17.26 -10.53
CA SER A 101 -11.65 -17.09 -10.64
C SER A 101 -10.85 -18.34 -10.28
N GLY A 102 -11.40 -19.23 -9.45
CA GLY A 102 -10.67 -20.36 -8.88
C GLY A 102 -9.54 -19.96 -7.90
N LEU A 103 -9.36 -18.66 -7.64
CA LEU A 103 -8.33 -18.14 -6.74
C LEU A 103 -8.79 -18.18 -5.29
N ARG A 104 -7.93 -18.68 -4.41
CA ARG A 104 -8.19 -18.71 -2.96
C ARG A 104 -7.80 -17.37 -2.33
N MET A 105 -8.74 -16.76 -1.62
CA MET A 105 -8.55 -15.46 -0.94
C MET A 105 -8.91 -15.53 0.54
N ASN A 106 -8.72 -16.68 1.20
CA ASN A 106 -9.17 -16.92 2.59
C ASN A 106 -8.62 -15.88 3.57
N PHE A 107 -7.40 -15.38 3.33
CA PHE A 107 -6.77 -14.37 4.18
C PHE A 107 -7.52 -13.02 4.19
N MET A 108 -8.34 -12.70 3.17
CA MET A 108 -9.25 -11.54 3.18
C MET A 108 -10.25 -11.58 4.34
N LYS A 109 -10.54 -12.77 4.91
CA LYS A 109 -11.47 -12.95 6.02
C LYS A 109 -10.79 -13.28 7.34
N SER A 110 -9.56 -13.79 7.29
CA SER A 110 -8.83 -14.31 8.45
C SER A 110 -7.60 -13.47 8.83
N HIS A 111 -7.53 -12.22 8.39
CA HIS A 111 -6.40 -11.32 8.65
C HIS A 111 -6.30 -10.86 10.12
N GLY A 112 -7.38 -10.95 10.89
CA GLY A 112 -7.34 -10.74 12.35
C GLY A 112 -7.22 -9.27 12.80
N VAL A 113 -7.49 -8.31 11.91
CA VAL A 113 -7.46 -6.86 12.20
C VAL A 113 -8.82 -6.23 11.87
N ASP A 114 -8.99 -4.95 12.19
CA ASP A 114 -10.17 -4.18 11.75
C ASP A 114 -10.26 -4.22 10.20
N SER A 115 -11.46 -4.57 9.70
CA SER A 115 -11.70 -4.70 8.27
C SER A 115 -11.40 -3.40 7.52
N LYS A 116 -11.66 -2.23 8.12
CA LYS A 116 -11.41 -0.95 7.43
C LYS A 116 -9.92 -0.69 7.23
N ASP A 117 -9.08 -1.14 8.16
CA ASP A 117 -7.63 -0.95 8.07
C ASP A 117 -7.06 -1.87 6.98
N PHE A 118 -7.50 -3.13 6.93
CA PHE A 118 -7.12 -4.06 5.87
C PHE A 118 -7.57 -3.59 4.47
N GLU A 119 -8.79 -3.06 4.36
CA GLU A 119 -9.31 -2.50 3.12
C GLU A 119 -8.53 -1.23 2.70
N LEU A 120 -8.10 -0.39 3.64
CA LEU A 120 -7.29 0.80 3.38
C LEU A 120 -5.89 0.44 2.85
N TRP A 121 -5.24 -0.56 3.44
CA TRP A 121 -3.95 -1.05 2.97
C TRP A 121 -4.07 -1.70 1.59
N SER A 122 -5.15 -2.46 1.37
CA SER A 122 -5.45 -3.08 0.08
C SER A 122 -5.69 -2.04 -1.02
N LEU A 123 -6.39 -0.94 -0.69
CA LEU A 123 -6.56 0.21 -1.59
C LEU A 123 -5.21 0.83 -1.96
N ALA A 124 -4.36 1.11 -0.97
CA ALA A 124 -3.06 1.73 -1.20
C ALA A 124 -2.16 0.89 -2.12
N VAL A 125 -2.13 -0.43 -1.92
CA VAL A 125 -1.40 -1.35 -2.82
C VAL A 125 -2.05 -1.42 -4.21
N SER A 126 -3.38 -1.40 -4.28
CA SER A 126 -4.10 -1.39 -5.56
C SER A 126 -3.83 -0.13 -6.40
N ALA A 127 -3.56 1.00 -5.74
CA ALA A 127 -3.12 2.23 -6.39
C ALA A 127 -1.74 2.08 -7.03
N ILE A 128 -0.77 1.49 -6.33
CA ILE A 128 0.56 1.15 -6.89
C ILE A 128 0.44 0.25 -8.10
N ASN A 129 -0.39 -0.79 -7.98
CA ASN A 129 -0.58 -1.78 -9.03
C ASN A 129 -1.55 -1.31 -10.13
N ALA A 130 -2.10 -0.09 -10.07
CA ALA A 130 -3.01 0.45 -11.07
C ALA A 130 -4.21 -0.47 -11.44
N CYS A 131 -4.84 -1.12 -10.45
CA CYS A 131 -6.02 -1.94 -10.70
C CYS A 131 -7.31 -1.16 -10.41
N GLY A 132 -7.90 -0.56 -11.46
CA GLY A 132 -9.12 0.25 -11.33
C GLY A 132 -10.28 -0.46 -10.63
N LEU A 133 -10.53 -1.73 -10.95
CA LEU A 133 -11.60 -2.52 -10.31
C LEU A 133 -11.37 -2.70 -8.81
N CYS A 134 -10.15 -3.03 -8.39
CA CYS A 134 -9.81 -3.16 -6.96
C CYS A 134 -9.85 -1.80 -6.25
N ILE A 135 -9.36 -0.73 -6.88
CA ILE A 135 -9.42 0.63 -6.31
C ILE A 135 -10.87 1.02 -6.01
N SER A 136 -11.77 0.88 -6.99
CA SER A 136 -13.19 1.19 -6.79
C SER A 136 -13.84 0.31 -5.73
N SER A 137 -13.55 -1.00 -5.72
CA SER A 137 -14.12 -1.94 -4.76
C SER A 137 -13.71 -1.64 -3.32
N HIS A 138 -12.41 -1.45 -3.06
CA HIS A 138 -11.89 -1.13 -1.73
C HIS A 138 -12.38 0.26 -1.27
N ARG A 139 -12.40 1.26 -2.17
CA ARG A 139 -12.92 2.60 -1.84
C ARG A 139 -14.38 2.54 -1.37
N ASN A 140 -15.25 1.83 -2.10
CA ASN A 140 -16.66 1.78 -1.75
C ASN A 140 -16.88 1.16 -0.36
N LYS A 141 -16.20 0.05 -0.06
CA LYS A 141 -16.24 -0.58 1.27
C LYS A 141 -15.71 0.34 2.38
N LEU A 142 -14.65 1.11 2.09
CA LEU A 142 -14.11 2.07 3.04
C LEU A 142 -15.12 3.15 3.39
N LEU A 143 -15.80 3.73 2.39
CA LEU A 143 -16.86 4.71 2.60
C LEU A 143 -18.03 4.11 3.39
N GLU A 144 -18.46 2.89 3.06
CA GLU A 144 -19.50 2.15 3.79
C GLU A 144 -19.12 1.92 5.27
N SER A 145 -17.83 1.74 5.55
CA SER A 145 -17.28 1.58 6.91
C SER A 145 -17.03 2.90 7.66
N GLY A 146 -17.31 4.05 7.04
CA GLY A 146 -17.15 5.38 7.64
C GLY A 146 -15.77 6.02 7.48
N ILE A 147 -14.86 5.44 6.70
CA ILE A 147 -13.60 6.09 6.32
C ILE A 147 -13.90 7.20 5.31
N THR A 148 -13.34 8.39 5.51
CA THR A 148 -13.61 9.55 4.64
C THR A 148 -12.73 9.56 3.38
N ASP A 149 -13.13 10.30 2.36
CA ASP A 149 -12.31 10.52 1.17
C ASP A 149 -10.95 11.15 1.52
N ASP A 150 -10.89 12.05 2.52
CA ASP A 150 -9.62 12.64 2.98
C ASP A 150 -8.66 11.61 3.57
N GLN A 151 -9.18 10.62 4.29
CA GLN A 151 -8.39 9.52 4.83
C GLN A 151 -7.88 8.61 3.70
N ILE A 152 -8.75 8.28 2.75
CA ILE A 152 -8.39 7.53 1.53
C ILE A 152 -7.26 8.25 0.76
N LEU A 153 -7.43 9.55 0.51
CA LEU A 153 -6.42 10.37 -0.17
C LEU A 153 -5.11 10.42 0.62
N SER A 154 -5.17 10.42 1.95
CA SER A 154 -3.97 10.39 2.81
C SER A 154 -3.20 9.06 2.66
N ALA A 155 -3.91 7.93 2.56
CA ALA A 155 -3.27 6.64 2.27
C ALA A 155 -2.67 6.59 0.85
N ILE A 156 -3.36 7.16 -0.15
CA ILE A 156 -2.84 7.27 -1.52
C ILE A 156 -1.59 8.15 -1.59
N LYS A 157 -1.52 9.24 -0.81
CA LYS A 157 -0.30 10.07 -0.70
C LYS A 157 0.89 9.29 -0.15
N ILE A 158 0.67 8.45 0.87
CA ILE A 158 1.71 7.54 1.38
C ILE A 158 2.14 6.57 0.27
N ALA A 159 1.19 5.98 -0.46
CA ALA A 159 1.48 5.08 -1.56
C ALA A 159 2.36 5.75 -2.64
N ALA A 160 1.94 6.91 -3.14
CA ALA A 160 2.64 7.64 -4.19
C ALA A 160 4.06 8.06 -3.76
N THR A 161 4.23 8.57 -2.54
CA THR A 161 5.53 9.04 -2.04
C THR A 161 6.50 7.89 -1.81
N LEU A 162 6.07 6.78 -1.20
CA LEU A 162 6.92 5.60 -1.03
C LEU A 162 7.27 4.93 -2.36
N ASN A 163 6.37 4.95 -3.34
CA ASN A 163 6.68 4.45 -4.69
C ASN A 163 7.78 5.27 -5.37
N ALA A 164 7.72 6.60 -5.25
CA ALA A 164 8.76 7.48 -5.77
C ALA A 164 10.10 7.24 -5.07
N VAL A 165 10.11 7.09 -3.75
CA VAL A 165 11.31 6.71 -2.98
C VAL A 165 11.87 5.38 -3.49
N ALA A 166 11.04 4.36 -3.67
CA ALA A 166 11.48 3.06 -4.16
C ALA A 166 12.16 3.16 -5.54
N ALA A 167 11.59 3.94 -6.47
CA ALA A 167 12.16 4.14 -7.79
C ALA A 167 13.58 4.74 -7.72
N ILE A 168 13.78 5.74 -6.86
CA ILE A 168 15.08 6.39 -6.65
C ILE A 168 16.10 5.42 -6.03
N LEU A 169 15.68 4.65 -5.02
CA LEU A 169 16.57 3.68 -4.36
C LEU A 169 16.97 2.54 -5.30
N VAL A 170 16.05 2.06 -6.13
CA VAL A 170 16.36 1.01 -7.12
C VAL A 170 17.32 1.54 -8.19
N GLU A 171 17.12 2.76 -8.70
CA GLU A 171 18.04 3.42 -9.63
C GLU A 171 19.45 3.54 -9.03
N SER A 172 19.55 3.93 -7.76
CA SER A 172 20.82 4.15 -7.07
C SER A 172 21.66 2.87 -6.92
N ASN A 173 21.04 1.68 -6.99
CA ASN A 173 21.71 0.39 -6.93
C ASN A 173 22.20 -0.12 -8.31
N CYS A 174 21.93 0.62 -9.39
CA CYS A 174 22.38 0.27 -10.75
C CYS A 174 23.78 0.82 -11.08
N HIS A 175 24.44 1.48 -10.12
CA HIS A 175 25.78 2.07 -10.24
C HIS A 175 26.75 1.40 -9.26
#